data_AF-A0A2E4W5J4-F1
#
_entry.id   AF-A0A2E4W5J4-F1
#
_cell.length_a   1.000
_cell.length_b   1.000
_cell.length_c   1.000
_cell.angle_alpha   90.00
_cell.angle_beta   90.00
_cell.angle_gamma   90.00
#
_symmetry.space_group_name_H-M   'P 1'
#
loop_
_entity.id
_entity.type
_entity.pdbx_description
1 polymer ?
#
loop_
_entity_poly.entity_id
_entity_poly.type
_entity_poly.pdbx_seq_one_letter_code
_entity_poly.pdbx_strand_id
1 'polypeptide(L)' 'MIKEQLIRTVDYTNVMYADFAIVTVTLLTALFWQEQRWFLVGFGGIYLAATLGFHFTLLPEGWNY' A
#
# COMPACT_ATOMS: atom_id res chain seq x y z
N MET A 1 -0.31 -26.30 -11.42
CA MET A 1 -1.02 -26.05 -10.15
C MET A 1 -0.12 -25.44 -9.08
N ILE A 2 0.78 -26.19 -8.42
CA ILE A 2 1.59 -25.65 -7.31
C ILE A 2 2.46 -24.45 -7.73
N LYS A 3 3.14 -24.53 -8.88
CA LYS A 3 3.97 -23.44 -9.41
C LYS A 3 3.17 -22.17 -9.69
N GLU A 4 1.93 -22.29 -10.20
CA GLU A 4 1.10 -21.15 -10.56
C GLU A 4 0.52 -20.46 -9.33
N GLN A 5 0.09 -21.24 -8.32
CA GLN A 5 -0.28 -20.67 -7.02
C GLN A 5 0.90 -19.97 -6.35
N LEU A 6 2.10 -20.57 -6.40
CA LEU A 6 3.31 -19.96 -5.86
C LEU A 6 3.63 -18.62 -6.53
N ILE A 7 3.57 -18.54 -7.87
CA ILE A 7 3.81 -17.29 -8.61
C ILE A 7 2.79 -16.22 -8.20
N ARG A 8 1.49 -16.55 -8.18
CA ARG A 8 0.46 -15.58 -7.79
C ARG A 8 0.64 -15.07 -6.37
N THR A 9 0.99 -15.94 -5.42
CA THR A 9 1.25 -15.53 -4.03
C THR A 9 2.48 -14.63 -3.92
N VAL A 10 3.56 -14.95 -4.64
CA VAL A 10 4.77 -14.12 -4.66
C VAL A 10 4.48 -12.75 -5.26
N ASP A 11 3.80 -12.70 -6.41
CA ASP A 11 3.44 -11.45 -7.08
C ASP A 11 2.52 -10.59 -6.19
N TYR A 12 1.51 -11.20 -5.56
CA TYR A 12 0.64 -10.51 -4.61
C TYR A 12 1.41 -9.93 -3.41
N THR A 13 2.33 -10.72 -2.85
CA THR A 13 3.16 -10.28 -1.71
C THR A 13 4.10 -9.15 -2.12
N ASN A 14 4.67 -9.22 -3.33
CA ASN A 14 5.53 -8.16 -3.86
C ASN A 14 4.76 -6.85 -4.06
N VAL A 15 3.52 -6.91 -4.55
CA VAL A 15 2.64 -5.74 -4.68
C VAL A 15 2.36 -5.13 -3.30
N MET A 16 2.01 -5.97 -2.32
CA MET A 16 1.80 -5.52 -0.94
C MET A 16 3.03 -4.81 -0.37
N TYR A 17 4.24 -5.37 -0.56
CA TYR A 17 5.48 -4.72 -0.11
C TYR A 17 5.76 -3.40 -0.83
N ALA A 18 5.47 -3.31 -2.13
CA ALA A 18 5.63 -2.08 -2.89
C ALA A 18 4.72 -0.97 -2.34
N ASP A 19 3.45 -1.27 -2.08
CA ASP A 19 2.50 -0.30 -1.54
C ASP A 19 2.93 0.22 -0.15
N PHE A 20 3.36 -0.69 0.74
CA PHE A 20 3.88 -0.27 2.06
C PHE A 20 5.18 0.52 1.96
N ALA A 21 6.04 0.23 0.98
CA ALA A 21 7.23 1.02 0.72
C ALA A 21 6.87 2.44 0.27
N ILE A 22 5.86 2.59 -0.60
CA ILE A 22 5.35 3.90 -1.04
C ILE A 22 4.80 4.70 0.14
N VAL A 23 3.95 4.10 0.99
CA VAL A 23 3.45 4.76 2.22
C VAL A 23 4.61 5.22 3.08
N THR A 24 5.56 4.32 3.36
CA THR A 24 6.69 4.59 4.25
C THR A 24 7.56 5.73 3.72
N VAL A 25 7.95 5.67 2.45
CA VAL A 25 8.78 6.71 1.81
C VAL A 25 8.03 8.04 1.77
N THR A 26 6.73 8.03 1.49
CA THR A 26 5.88 9.24 1.49
C THR A 26 5.87 9.91 2.86
N LEU A 27 5.60 9.14 3.92
CA LEU A 27 5.52 9.67 5.28
C LEU A 27 6.89 10.10 5.81
N LEU A 28 7.96 9.37 5.49
CA LEU A 28 9.33 9.79 5.78
C LEU A 28 9.65 11.10 5.05
N THR A 29 9.30 11.24 3.78
CA THR A 29 9.50 12.48 3.01
C THR A 29 8.76 13.65 3.67
N ALA A 30 7.56 13.42 4.22
CA ALA A 30 6.80 14.44 4.96
C ALA A 30 7.51 14.94 6.23
N LEU A 31 8.39 14.13 6.84
CA LEU A 31 9.18 14.55 8.00
C LEU A 31 10.24 15.58 7.60
N PHE A 32 10.86 15.39 6.44
CA PHE A 32 11.99 16.21 5.97
C PHE A 32 11.54 17.41 5.13
N TRP A 33 10.44 17.32 4.39
CA TRP A 33 9.96 18.37 3.51
C TRP A 33 8.85 19.22 4.15
N GLN A 34 9.22 20.30 4.84
CA GLN A 34 8.30 21.11 5.65
C GLN A 34 7.19 21.75 4.81
N GLU A 35 7.53 22.28 3.63
CA GLU A 35 6.62 22.98 2.74
C GLU A 35 5.49 22.07 2.22
N GLN A 36 5.78 20.77 2.07
CA GLN A 36 4.84 19.77 1.56
C GLN A 36 4.30 18.83 2.63
N ARG A 37 4.70 19.02 3.90
CA ARG A 37 4.40 18.07 4.99
C ARG A 37 2.93 17.67 5.04
N TRP A 38 2.02 18.63 5.09
CA TRP A 38 0.60 18.34 5.27
C TRP A 38 -0.03 17.67 4.05
N PHE A 39 0.41 18.05 2.85
CA PHE A 39 0.03 17.36 1.63
C PHE A 39 0.51 15.90 1.65
N LEU A 40 1.78 15.66 2.00
CA LEU A 40 2.38 14.32 2.05
C LEU A 40 1.80 13.44 3.17
N VAL A 41 1.49 14.02 4.34
CA VAL A 41 0.78 13.31 5.41
C VAL A 41 -0.63 12.92 4.96
N GLY A 42 -1.36 13.84 4.32
CA GLY A 42 -2.69 13.57 3.78
C GLY A 42 -2.67 12.49 2.70
N PHE A 43 -1.79 12.63 1.71
CA PHE A 43 -1.61 11.66 0.63
C PHE A 43 -1.16 10.29 1.17
N GLY A 44 -0.13 10.24 2.03
CA GLY A 44 0.36 9.01 2.65
C GLY A 44 -0.69 8.32 3.52
N GLY A 45 -1.51 9.08 4.24
CA GLY A 45 -2.62 8.54 5.04
C GLY A 45 -3.74 7.95 4.19
N ILE A 46 -4.16 8.65 3.11
CA ILE A 46 -5.17 8.13 2.18
C ILE A 46 -4.65 6.87 1.48
N TYR A 47 -3.38 6.90 1.04
CA TYR A 47 -2.77 5.75 0.37
C TYR A 47 -2.64 4.55 1.31
N LEU A 48 -2.23 4.77 2.57
CA LEU A 48 -2.21 3.71 3.60
C LEU A 48 -3.59 3.08 3.82
N ALA A 49 -4.64 3.91 3.91
CA ALA A 49 -6.00 3.40 4.06
C ALA A 49 -6.42 2.54 2.85
N ALA A 50 -6.06 2.94 1.63
CA ALA A 50 -6.30 2.17 0.42
C ALA A 50 -5.54 0.83 0.41
N THR A 51 -4.24 0.84 0.75
CA THR A 51 -3.40 -0.37 0.87
C THR A 51 -3.98 -1.35 1.88
N LEU A 52 -4.37 -0.87 3.06
CA LEU A 52 -4.99 -1.71 4.09
C LEU A 52 -6.34 -2.26 3.63
N GLY A 53 -7.15 -1.43 2.97
CA GLY A 53 -8.43 -1.81 2.37
C GLY A 53 -8.30 -2.96 1.37
N PHE A 54 -7.35 -2.84 0.45
CA PHE A 54 -7.11 -3.79 -0.62
C PHE A 54 -6.46 -5.10 -0.14
N HIS A 55 -5.49 -5.04 0.77
CA HIS A 55 -4.75 -6.24 1.18
C HIS A 55 -5.35 -6.99 2.37
N PHE A 56 -6.08 -6.31 3.26
CA PHE A 56 -6.58 -6.92 4.50
C PHE A 56 -8.09 -7.06 4.54
N THR A 57 -8.76 -7.06 3.37
CA THR A 57 -10.22 -7.27 3.25
C THR A 57 -11.04 -6.34 4.16
N LEU A 58 -10.51 -5.15 4.46
CA LEU A 58 -11.24 -4.14 5.23
C LEU A 58 -12.33 -3.47 4.37
N LEU A 59 -12.26 -3.66 3.05
CA LEU A 59 -13.29 -3.30 2.08
C LEU A 59 -14.14 -4.54 1.73
N PRO A 60 -15.44 -4.36 1.43
CA PRO A 60 -16.35 -5.46 1.10
C PRO A 60 -15.80 -6.35 -0.02
N GLU A 61 -16.07 -7.65 0.06
CA GLU A 61 -15.51 -8.74 -0.78
C GLU A 61 -15.70 -8.60 -2.32
N GLY A 62 -16.32 -7.51 -2.82
CA GLY A 62 -16.48 -7.22 -4.24
C GLY A 62 -15.39 -6.34 -4.86
N TRP A 63 -14.40 -5.87 -4.08
CA TRP A 63 -13.33 -4.96 -4.55
C TRP A 63 -11.95 -5.62 -4.61
N ASN A 64 -11.82 -6.83 -4.09
CA ASN A 64 -10.57 -7.59 -4.07
C ASN A 64 -10.61 -8.57 -5.25
N TYR A 65 -10.06 -8.16 -6.40
CA TYR A 65 -10.00 -8.97 -7.63
C TYR A 65 -8.77 -9.88 -7.65
#